data_AF-A0A505HCD3-F1
#
_entry.id   AF-A0A505HCD3-F1
#
_cell.length_a   1.000
_cell.length_b   1.000
_cell.length_c   1.000
_cell.angle_alpha   90.00
_cell.angle_beta   90.00
_cell.angle_gamma   90.00
#
_symmetry.space_group_name_H-M   'P 1'
#
loop_
_entity.id
_entity.type
_entity.pdbx_description
1 polymer ?
#
loop_
_entity_poly.entity_id
_entity_poly.type
_entity_poly.pdbx_seq_one_letter_code
_entity_poly.pdbx_strand_id
1 'polypeptide(L)'
;MDVNRDESTVTVPLDRAIEVARFLECLTRSIDRIGSRMAGGHADAGTVDRFIDEWLIGPQASRARRVLWDAISQVIGEEAVEGIAEAVPRFPDAPPDEVGRLRQELSAWQKALDG
;
A
#
# COMPACT_ATOMS: atom_id res chain seq x y z
N MET A 1 19.97 24.97 -7.40
CA MET A 1 20.03 24.01 -8.51
C MET A 1 18.60 23.58 -8.76
N ASP A 2 17.96 24.20 -9.74
CA ASP A 2 16.66 23.76 -10.23
C ASP A 2 16.86 22.43 -10.94
N VAL A 3 16.50 21.35 -10.27
CA VAL A 3 16.34 20.06 -10.95
C VAL A 3 15.16 20.26 -11.88
N ASN A 4 15.46 20.40 -13.16
CA ASN A 4 14.49 20.29 -14.23
C ASN A 4 13.69 19.00 -13.94
N ARG A 5 12.45 19.13 -13.46
CA ARG A 5 11.52 18.00 -13.31
C ARG A 5 11.10 17.62 -14.72
N ASP A 6 12.05 17.12 -15.50
CA ASP A 6 11.72 16.32 -16.68
C ASP A 6 10.79 15.21 -16.15
N GLU A 7 9.62 15.07 -16.77
CA GLU A 7 8.60 14.07 -16.45
C GLU A 7 9.23 12.67 -16.54
N SER A 8 9.88 12.26 -15.46
CA SER A 8 10.63 11.02 -15.40
C SER A 8 9.61 9.89 -15.33
N THR A 9 9.60 9.07 -16.38
CA THR A 9 8.59 8.03 -16.56
C THR A 9 9.12 6.69 -16.05
N VAL A 10 8.40 6.08 -15.11
CA VAL A 10 8.63 4.70 -14.67
C VAL A 10 7.87 3.76 -15.59
N THR A 11 8.57 2.79 -16.20
CA THR A 11 7.97 1.82 -17.13
C THR A 11 8.04 0.41 -16.55
N VAL A 12 6.93 -0.31 -16.60
CA VAL A 12 6.80 -1.70 -16.13
C VAL A 12 6.19 -2.54 -17.27
N PRO A 13 6.67 -3.78 -17.51
CA PRO A 13 6.00 -4.68 -18.44
C PRO A 13 4.52 -4.88 -18.09
N LEU A 14 3.64 -4.90 -19.09
CA LEU A 14 2.20 -4.92 -18.88
C LEU A 14 1.72 -6.14 -18.06
N ASP A 15 2.32 -7.31 -18.30
CA ASP A 15 2.04 -8.53 -17.53
C ASP A 15 2.35 -8.34 -16.04
N ARG A 16 3.49 -7.71 -15.72
CA ARG A 16 3.87 -7.37 -14.34
C ARG A 16 2.97 -6.32 -13.72
N ALA A 17 2.57 -5.30 -14.50
CA ALA A 17 1.61 -4.30 -14.05
C ALA A 17 0.25 -4.93 -13.72
N ILE A 18 -0.23 -5.86 -14.55
CA ILE A 18 -1.48 -6.60 -14.31
C ILE A 18 -1.37 -7.48 -13.05
N GLU A 19 -0.24 -8.14 -12.83
CA GLU A 19 0.00 -8.92 -11.60
C GLU A 19 -0.10 -8.04 -10.35
N VAL A 20 0.56 -6.88 -10.34
CA VAL A 20 0.49 -5.92 -9.23
C VAL A 20 -0.94 -5.41 -9.04
N ALA A 21 -1.63 -5.03 -10.12
CA ALA A 21 -3.00 -4.52 -10.06
C ALA A 21 -3.98 -5.55 -9.48
N ARG A 22 -3.88 -6.82 -9.90
CA ARG A 22 -4.71 -7.91 -9.36
C ARG A 22 -4.45 -8.14 -7.87
N PHE A 23 -3.19 -8.06 -7.46
CA PHE A 23 -2.82 -8.16 -6.04
C PHE A 23 -3.42 -7.00 -5.22
N LEU A 24 -3.31 -5.77 -5.70
CA LEU A 24 -3.87 -4.59 -5.02
C LEU A 24 -5.40 -4.65 -4.92
N GLU A 25 -6.09 -5.13 -5.97
CA GLU A 25 -7.54 -5.37 -5.94
C GLU A 25 -7.91 -6.43 -4.91
N CYS A 26 -7.17 -7.55 -4.86
CA CYS A 26 -7.39 -8.62 -3.88
C CYS A 26 -7.20 -8.11 -2.44
N LEU A 27 -6.13 -7.35 -2.19
CA LEU A 27 -5.87 -6.71 -0.91
C LEU A 27 -7.02 -5.80 -0.50
N THR A 28 -7.38 -4.85 -1.36
CA THR A 28 -8.36 -3.80 -1.05
C THR A 28 -9.73 -4.40 -0.73
N ARG A 29 -10.23 -5.30 -1.58
CA ARG A 29 -11.54 -5.94 -1.36
C ARG A 29 -11.57 -6.83 -0.12
N SER A 30 -10.46 -7.53 0.16
CA SER A 30 -10.39 -8.44 1.31
C SER A 30 -10.34 -7.65 2.61
N ILE A 31 -9.52 -6.59 2.67
CA ILE A 31 -9.43 -5.71 3.84
C ILE A 31 -10.76 -5.01 4.11
N ASP A 32 -11.44 -4.49 3.08
CA ASP A 32 -12.76 -3.87 3.22
C ASP A 32 -13.78 -4.86 3.81
N ARG A 33 -13.84 -6.07 3.24
CA ARG A 33 -14.74 -7.12 3.73
C ARG A 33 -14.42 -7.56 5.16
N ILE A 34 -13.14 -7.70 5.51
CA ILE A 34 -12.73 -8.05 6.87
C ILE A 34 -13.10 -6.91 7.83
N GLY A 35 -12.81 -5.67 7.48
CA GLY A 35 -13.15 -4.48 8.27
C GLY A 35 -14.65 -4.36 8.52
N SER A 36 -15.47 -4.54 7.48
CA SER A 36 -16.94 -4.58 7.61
C SER A 36 -17.39 -5.68 8.57
N ARG A 37 -16.82 -6.89 8.47
CA ARG A 37 -17.13 -7.99 9.39
C ARG A 37 -16.66 -7.70 10.82
N MET A 38 -15.51 -7.07 11.02
CA MET A 38 -15.02 -6.68 12.34
C MET A 38 -15.96 -5.66 12.99
N ALA A 39 -16.40 -4.65 12.24
CA ALA A 39 -17.38 -3.67 12.72
C ALA A 39 -18.71 -4.31 13.12
N GLY A 40 -19.14 -5.36 12.42
CA GLY A 40 -20.32 -6.17 12.75
C GLY A 40 -20.10 -7.26 13.82
N GLY A 41 -18.90 -7.39 14.40
CA GLY A 41 -18.59 -8.45 15.37
C GLY A 41 -18.50 -9.87 14.79
N HIS A 42 -18.33 -10.00 13.48
CA HIS A 42 -18.27 -11.27 12.73
C HIS A 42 -16.85 -11.63 12.24
N ALA A 43 -15.84 -10.90 12.70
CA ALA A 43 -14.42 -11.15 12.49
C ALA A 43 -13.61 -10.57 13.66
N ASP A 44 -12.41 -11.11 13.84
CA ASP A 44 -11.46 -10.81 14.90
C ASP A 44 -10.03 -10.70 14.33
N ALA A 45 -9.04 -10.46 15.21
CA ALA A 45 -7.63 -10.41 14.81
C ALA A 45 -7.17 -11.70 14.09
N GLY A 46 -7.62 -12.87 14.53
CA GLY A 46 -7.29 -14.14 13.89
C GLY A 46 -7.84 -14.28 12.45
N THR A 47 -8.84 -13.50 12.08
CA THR A 47 -9.34 -13.44 10.69
C THR A 47 -8.36 -12.68 9.78
N VAL A 48 -7.70 -11.65 10.29
CA VAL A 48 -6.64 -10.92 9.56
C VAL A 48 -5.40 -11.81 9.44
N ASP A 49 -5.01 -12.50 10.52
CA ASP A 49 -3.85 -13.40 10.49
C ASP A 49 -4.01 -14.50 9.45
N ARG A 50 -5.19 -15.17 9.40
CA ARG A 50 -5.47 -16.16 8.34
C ARG A 50 -5.42 -15.56 6.94
N PHE A 51 -5.93 -14.34 6.76
CA PHE A 51 -5.82 -13.68 5.47
C PHE A 51 -4.36 -13.46 5.07
N ILE A 52 -3.50 -13.04 6.01
CA ILE A 52 -2.08 -12.83 5.73
C ILE A 52 -1.38 -14.16 5.40
N ASP A 53 -1.60 -15.17 6.22
CA ASP A 53 -0.87 -16.44 6.16
C ASP A 53 -1.40 -17.37 5.06
N GLU A 54 -2.70 -17.68 5.05
CA GLU A 54 -3.28 -18.65 4.11
C GLU A 54 -3.32 -18.11 2.67
N TRP A 55 -3.43 -16.79 2.51
CA TRP A 55 -3.43 -16.15 1.18
C TRP A 55 -2.05 -15.64 0.80
N LEU A 56 -1.00 -15.92 1.60
CA LEU A 56 0.39 -15.58 1.30
C LEU A 56 0.57 -14.10 0.93
N ILE A 57 -0.04 -13.20 1.70
CA ILE A 57 -0.03 -11.76 1.41
C ILE A 57 1.39 -11.18 1.47
N GLY A 58 2.19 -11.60 2.44
CA GLY A 58 3.60 -11.17 2.56
C GLY A 58 4.42 -11.46 1.29
N PRO A 59 4.49 -12.72 0.82
CA PRO A 59 5.14 -13.07 -0.44
C PRO A 59 4.62 -12.29 -1.66
N GLN A 60 3.30 -12.14 -1.79
CA GLN A 60 2.71 -11.39 -2.90
C GLN A 60 3.07 -9.90 -2.85
N ALA A 61 3.03 -9.29 -1.66
CA ALA A 61 3.45 -7.90 -1.43
C ALA A 61 4.92 -7.69 -1.76
N SER A 62 5.79 -8.62 -1.36
CA SER A 62 7.22 -8.58 -1.66
C SER A 62 7.48 -8.64 -3.18
N ARG A 63 6.75 -9.50 -3.90
CA ARG A 63 6.84 -9.59 -5.36
C ARG A 63 6.36 -8.30 -6.03
N ALA A 64 5.21 -7.77 -5.63
CA ALA A 64 4.68 -6.52 -6.18
C ALA A 64 5.59 -5.33 -5.89
N ARG A 65 6.12 -5.26 -4.66
CA ARG A 65 7.12 -4.28 -4.24
C ARG A 65 8.35 -4.34 -5.16
N ARG A 66 8.90 -5.54 -5.40
CA ARG A 66 10.07 -5.71 -6.26
C ARG A 66 9.84 -5.17 -7.67
N VAL A 67 8.71 -5.53 -8.30
CA VAL A 67 8.35 -5.03 -9.64
C VAL A 67 8.39 -3.50 -9.71
N LEU A 68 7.85 -2.81 -8.70
CA LEU A 68 7.82 -1.35 -8.67
C LEU A 68 9.20 -0.76 -8.38
N TRP A 69 9.91 -1.26 -7.37
CA TRP A 69 11.22 -0.69 -7.00
C TRP A 69 12.30 -0.96 -8.04
N ASP A 70 12.28 -2.10 -8.72
CA ASP A 70 13.20 -2.39 -9.83
C ASP A 70 12.98 -1.42 -11.00
N ALA A 71 11.74 -1.00 -11.25
CA ALA A 71 11.43 -0.02 -12.29
C ALA A 71 11.79 1.41 -11.87
N ILE A 72 11.59 1.75 -10.58
CA ILE A 72 11.94 3.06 -10.03
C ILE A 72 13.46 3.23 -9.96
N SER A 73 14.21 2.21 -9.52
CA SER A 73 15.68 2.28 -9.41
C SER A 73 16.36 2.51 -10.75
N GLN A 74 15.77 2.04 -11.86
CA GLN A 74 16.24 2.34 -13.21
C GLN A 74 16.15 3.83 -13.57
N VAL A 75 15.26 4.58 -12.92
CA VAL A 75 15.03 6.01 -13.20
C VAL A 75 15.82 6.90 -12.25
N ILE A 76 15.82 6.59 -10.94
CA ILE A 76 16.41 7.46 -9.92
C ILE A 76 17.69 6.91 -9.30
N GLY A 77 18.12 5.71 -9.68
CA GLY A 77 19.28 5.02 -9.11
C GLY A 77 18.95 4.22 -7.84
N GLU A 78 19.77 3.20 -7.56
CA GLU A 78 19.60 2.32 -6.39
C GLU A 78 19.79 3.07 -5.05
N GLU A 79 20.80 3.93 -4.96
CA GLU A 79 21.09 4.71 -3.74
C GLU A 79 19.91 5.61 -3.33
N ALA A 80 19.25 6.25 -4.31
CA ALA A 80 18.07 7.06 -4.05
C ALA A 80 16.88 6.21 -3.57
N VAL A 81 16.70 5.02 -4.16
CA VAL A 81 15.68 4.05 -3.74
C VAL A 81 15.93 3.57 -2.30
N GLU A 82 17.17 3.25 -1.95
CA GLU A 82 17.55 2.84 -0.59
C GLU A 82 17.25 3.95 0.42
N GLY A 83 17.63 5.19 0.11
CA GLY A 83 17.32 6.35 0.96
C GLY A 83 15.82 6.54 1.19
N ILE A 84 14.99 6.34 0.17
CA ILE A 84 13.53 6.38 0.34
C ILE A 84 13.05 5.21 1.21
N ALA A 85 13.54 4.00 0.97
CA ALA A 85 13.11 2.81 1.72
C ALA A 85 13.50 2.84 3.21
N GLU A 86 14.61 3.51 3.56
CA GLU A 86 15.02 3.75 4.94
C GLU A 86 14.14 4.77 5.66
N ALA A 87 13.65 5.79 4.93
CA ALA A 87 12.78 6.81 5.48
C ALA A 87 11.34 6.33 5.76
N VAL A 88 10.93 5.18 5.20
CA VAL A 88 9.58 4.62 5.43
C VAL A 88 9.47 4.03 6.84
N PRO A 89 8.52 4.49 7.68
CA PRO A 89 8.26 3.92 9.00
C PRO A 89 7.93 2.43 8.94
N ARG A 90 8.34 1.66 9.96
CA ARG A 90 8.12 0.20 10.02
C ARG A 90 7.30 -0.11 11.26
N PHE A 91 6.35 -1.03 11.19
CA PHE A 91 5.67 -1.47 12.42
C PHE A 91 6.72 -2.01 13.44
N PRO A 92 6.66 -1.65 14.73
CA PRO A 92 5.58 -0.94 15.43
C PRO A 92 5.76 0.59 15.57
N ASP A 93 6.55 1.24 14.72
CA ASP A 93 6.69 2.70 14.68
C ASP A 93 5.34 3.42 14.51
N ALA A 94 5.34 4.72 14.81
CA ALA A 94 4.16 5.55 14.58
C ALA A 94 3.73 5.50 13.10
N PRO A 95 2.41 5.50 12.82
CA PRO A 95 1.92 5.57 11.45
C PRO A 95 2.44 6.83 10.72
N PRO A 96 2.70 6.76 9.40
CA PRO A 96 3.06 7.93 8.61
C PRO A 96 2.02 9.05 8.68
N ASP A 97 2.44 10.30 8.49
CA ASP A 97 1.57 11.49 8.54
C ASP A 97 0.41 11.40 7.53
N GLU A 98 0.62 10.75 6.39
CA GLU A 98 -0.41 10.44 5.38
C GLU A 98 -1.61 9.71 5.99
N VAL A 99 -1.35 8.76 6.89
CA VAL A 99 -2.42 7.99 7.56
C VAL A 99 -3.24 8.91 8.47
N GLY A 100 -2.59 9.86 9.14
CA GLY A 100 -3.26 10.89 9.93
C GLY A 100 -4.20 11.74 9.09
N ARG A 101 -3.75 12.19 7.91
CA ARG A 101 -4.56 12.95 6.94
C ARG A 101 -5.75 12.15 6.44
N LEU A 102 -5.54 10.90 6.02
CA LEU A 102 -6.63 10.02 5.56
C LEU A 102 -7.71 9.80 6.62
N ARG A 103 -7.32 9.66 7.90
CA ARG A 103 -8.29 9.53 9.01
C ARG A 103 -9.16 10.79 9.17
N GLN A 104 -8.55 11.97 9.02
CA GLN A 104 -9.28 13.24 9.10
C GLN A 104 -10.29 13.35 7.95
N GLU A 105 -9.89 12.99 6.73
CA GLU A 105 -10.76 12.95 5.56
C GLU A 105 -11.94 12.01 5.79
N LEU A 106 -11.69 10.74 6.16
CA LEU A 106 -12.76 9.76 6.42
C LEU A 106 -13.75 10.24 7.50
N SER A 107 -13.24 10.87 8.56
CA SER A 107 -14.09 11.43 9.62
C SER A 107 -14.96 12.59 9.13
N ALA A 108 -14.45 13.42 8.22
CA ALA A 108 -15.22 14.50 7.61
C ALA A 108 -16.33 13.96 6.68
N TRP A 109 -16.02 12.92 5.90
CA TRP A 109 -17.00 12.23 5.06
C TRP A 109 -18.13 11.61 5.87
N GLN A 110 -17.83 10.91 6.97
CA GLN A 110 -18.86 10.33 7.84
C GLN A 110 -19.79 11.39 8.43
N LYS A 111 -19.24 12.51 8.93
CA LYS A 111 -20.04 13.63 9.46
C LYS A 111 -20.96 14.25 8.40
N ALA A 112 -20.55 14.26 7.13
CA ALA A 112 -21.36 14.79 6.04
C ALA A 112 -22.47 13.82 5.58
N LEU A 113 -22.35 12.51 5.85
CA LEU A 113 -23.41 11.53 5.59
C LEU A 113 -24.46 11.48 6.72
N ASP A 114 -24.05 11.79 7.96
CA ASP A 114 -24.91 11.72 9.15
C ASP A 114 -25.70 13.02 9.45
N GLY A 115 -25.45 14.10 8.69
CA GLY A 115 -26.08 15.43 8.87
C GLY A 115 -26.95 15.84 7.70
#